data_AF-A0A2G5HCW5-F1
#
_entry.id   AF-A0A2G5HCW5-F1
#
_cell.length_a   1.000
_cell.length_b   1.000
_cell.length_c   1.000
_cell.angle_alpha   90.00
_cell.angle_beta   90.00
_cell.angle_gamma   90.00
#
_symmetry.space_group_name_H-M   'P 1'
#
loop_
_entity.id
_entity.type
_entity.pdbx_description
1 polymer ?
#
loop_
_entity_poly.entity_id
_entity_poly.type
_entity_poly.pdbx_seq_one_letter_code
_entity_poly.pdbx_strand_id
1 'polypeptide(L)'
;MHACGTGRGIPSPGSYHSPTSSMTTTMKNFFAGLFGTHTKPPVAPRILISISTNSPSLSKSHPAEFTVTLEAKVDAPKPITIDSWRTVLDSGHLALDYEGLTFKDCGTGQFAPRIVIDVFAIPSAVISADSKYIVEIPPRTGEKAYSVVHKFNGESLADKVRLDDEMMRKLEEAAEELRKMEESLGACTGVKSERDERVERYPESDVGGFEVGCTYEIGLGSKMASVGSWRWGSKVEVFKEGEKQNREEWRHRDLVEMVLERTARFEVVE
;
A
#
# COMPACT_ATOMS: atom_id res chain seq x y z
N MET A 1 -6.99 24.51 -92.26
CA MET A 1 -7.68 24.71 -90.97
C MET A 1 -6.72 24.33 -89.85
N HIS A 2 -6.60 25.21 -88.84
CA HIS A 2 -5.77 25.08 -87.62
C HIS A 2 -5.94 23.70 -86.92
N ALA A 3 -4.99 23.16 -86.14
CA ALA A 3 -4.15 23.81 -85.15
C ALA A 3 -2.86 23.00 -84.77
N CYS A 4 -1.94 23.74 -84.14
CA CYS A 4 -0.75 23.40 -83.34
C CYS A 4 -0.83 22.10 -82.52
N GLY A 5 0.24 21.41 -82.13
CA GLY A 5 1.66 21.72 -82.02
C GLY A 5 2.22 21.14 -80.69
N THR A 6 3.55 21.01 -80.60
CA THR A 6 4.40 20.46 -79.50
C THR A 6 4.64 18.95 -79.56
N GLY A 7 5.85 18.42 -79.45
CA GLY A 7 7.18 19.03 -79.21
C GLY A 7 8.06 17.98 -78.53
N ARG A 8 9.05 17.45 -79.26
CA ARG A 8 10.05 16.47 -78.78
C ARG A 8 11.05 17.14 -77.83
N GLY A 9 11.57 16.37 -76.87
CA GLY A 9 12.81 16.71 -76.17
C GLY A 9 13.17 15.72 -75.06
N ILE A 10 14.02 14.74 -75.38
CA ILE A 10 14.80 13.96 -74.40
C ILE A 10 16.09 14.73 -74.12
N PRO A 11 16.55 14.76 -72.86
CA PRO A 11 17.97 14.60 -72.59
C PRO A 11 18.25 13.54 -71.51
N SER A 12 19.39 12.85 -71.68
CA SER A 12 19.96 11.85 -70.76
C SER A 12 20.79 12.51 -69.63
N PRO A 13 21.56 11.76 -68.81
CA PRO A 13 21.37 11.63 -67.37
C PRO A 13 22.31 12.52 -66.54
N GLY A 14 21.75 13.20 -65.54
CA GLY A 14 22.50 13.96 -64.53
C GLY A 14 22.57 13.23 -63.20
N SER A 15 23.78 13.16 -62.66
CA SER A 15 24.22 12.55 -61.40
C SER A 15 23.60 13.16 -60.13
N TYR A 16 23.38 12.29 -59.13
CA TYR A 16 23.48 12.45 -57.66
C TYR A 16 23.23 13.84 -57.04
N HIS A 17 22.20 13.92 -56.17
CA HIS A 17 22.34 14.15 -54.72
C HIS A 17 20.95 14.25 -54.06
N SER A 18 20.67 13.35 -53.11
CA SER A 18 19.51 13.44 -52.23
C SER A 18 19.71 14.60 -51.25
N PRO A 19 18.72 15.48 -51.02
CA PRO A 19 18.80 16.42 -49.91
C PRO A 19 18.44 15.68 -48.62
N THR A 20 19.46 15.15 -47.94
CA THR A 20 19.42 14.90 -46.50
C THR A 20 19.25 16.25 -45.81
N SER A 21 18.02 16.57 -45.42
CA SER A 21 17.75 17.69 -44.52
C SER A 21 18.29 17.34 -43.14
N SER A 22 19.52 17.80 -42.91
CA SER A 22 20.18 17.89 -41.61
C SER A 22 19.36 18.77 -40.68
N MET A 23 18.45 18.16 -39.91
CA MET A 23 18.03 18.75 -38.64
C MET A 23 19.20 18.65 -37.67
N THR A 24 19.79 19.81 -37.40
CA THR A 24 20.90 20.02 -36.48
C THR A 24 20.57 19.42 -35.11
N THR A 25 21.53 18.66 -34.58
CA THR A 25 21.55 17.98 -33.27
C THR A 25 21.12 18.88 -32.09
N THR A 26 21.15 20.20 -32.26
CA THR A 26 20.75 21.20 -31.26
C THR A 26 19.24 21.23 -30.99
N MET A 27 18.36 20.98 -31.97
CA MET A 27 16.89 21.02 -31.71
C MET A 27 16.35 19.76 -31.04
N LYS A 28 16.98 18.60 -31.22
CA LYS A 28 16.60 17.38 -30.48
C LYS A 28 16.88 17.50 -28.99
N ASN A 29 17.94 18.23 -28.62
CA ASN A 29 18.28 18.48 -27.21
C ASN A 29 17.36 19.51 -26.54
N PHE A 30 16.72 20.41 -27.31
CA PHE A 30 15.78 21.37 -26.75
C PHE A 30 14.43 20.72 -26.38
N PHE A 31 13.93 19.76 -27.19
CA PHE A 31 12.71 19.02 -26.87
C PHE A 31 12.93 17.87 -25.88
N ALA A 32 14.12 17.26 -25.83
CA ALA A 32 14.47 16.29 -24.79
C ALA A 32 14.57 16.91 -23.38
N GLY A 33 14.77 18.24 -23.29
CA GLY A 33 14.70 18.99 -22.03
C GLY A 33 13.29 19.37 -21.60
N LEU A 34 12.33 19.42 -22.54
CA LEU A 34 10.93 19.81 -22.28
C LEU A 34 10.03 18.60 -21.99
N PHE A 35 10.35 17.43 -22.55
CA PHE A 35 9.71 16.17 -22.22
C PHE A 35 10.79 15.22 -21.75
N GLY A 36 11.05 15.27 -20.44
CA GLY A 36 12.05 14.44 -19.80
C GLY A 36 11.92 13.00 -20.27
N THR A 37 12.98 12.49 -20.88
CA THR A 37 13.16 11.06 -21.07
C THR A 37 12.85 10.39 -19.74
N HIS A 38 11.90 9.45 -19.70
CA HIS A 38 11.61 8.60 -18.55
C HIS A 38 12.84 7.72 -18.24
N THR A 39 13.92 8.33 -17.79
CA THR A 39 15.00 7.64 -17.11
C THR A 39 14.39 7.11 -15.82
N LYS A 40 14.20 5.78 -15.76
CA LYS A 40 13.88 5.07 -14.52
C LYS A 40 14.72 5.70 -13.40
N PRO A 41 14.12 6.32 -12.38
CA PRO A 41 14.93 6.94 -11.35
C PRO A 41 15.77 5.86 -10.67
N PRO A 42 17.01 6.17 -10.27
CA PRO A 42 17.98 5.13 -9.95
C PRO A 42 17.65 4.36 -8.66
N VAL A 43 16.66 4.80 -7.87
CA VAL A 43 16.27 4.21 -6.59
C VAL A 43 14.79 4.46 -6.38
N ALA A 44 14.07 3.50 -5.77
CA ALA A 44 12.71 3.74 -5.30
C ALA A 44 12.71 4.88 -4.26
N PRO A 45 11.74 5.81 -4.29
CA PRO A 45 11.66 6.84 -3.27
C PRO A 45 11.33 6.24 -1.90
N ARG A 46 11.49 7.04 -0.85
CA ARG A 46 11.07 6.69 0.52
C ARG A 46 9.83 7.48 0.89
N ILE A 47 8.91 6.85 1.61
CA ILE A 47 7.78 7.54 2.23
C ILE A 47 8.16 7.82 3.69
N LEU A 48 8.07 9.08 4.09
CA LEU A 48 8.26 9.54 5.46
C LEU A 48 6.92 9.51 6.17
N ILE A 49 6.87 8.83 7.31
CA ILE A 49 5.67 8.68 8.14
C ILE A 49 5.84 9.46 9.44
N SER A 50 4.88 10.33 9.74
CA SER A 50 4.70 10.92 11.06
C SER A 50 3.47 10.31 11.72
N ILE A 51 3.61 9.86 12.96
CA ILE A 51 2.51 9.29 13.75
C ILE A 51 2.10 10.30 14.83
N SER A 52 0.80 10.48 15.01
CA SER A 52 0.22 11.24 16.12
C SER A 52 -1.00 10.52 16.70
N THR A 53 -1.31 10.80 17.95
CA THR A 53 -2.55 10.37 18.59
C THR A 53 -3.44 11.58 18.86
N ASN A 54 -4.76 11.40 18.93
CA ASN A 54 -5.67 12.48 19.34
C ASN A 54 -5.70 12.70 20.86
N SER A 55 -5.12 11.79 21.64
CA SER A 55 -5.03 11.84 23.09
C SER A 55 -3.67 11.30 23.55
N PRO A 56 -3.07 11.82 24.63
CA PRO A 56 -1.89 11.21 25.26
C PRO A 56 -2.22 9.93 26.03
N SER A 57 -3.50 9.58 26.16
CA SER A 57 -3.96 8.41 26.91
C SER A 57 -4.99 7.58 26.14
N LEU A 58 -4.89 6.26 26.26
CA LEU A 58 -5.85 5.27 25.77
C LEU A 58 -6.61 4.70 26.98
N SER A 59 -7.92 4.91 27.07
CA SER A 59 -8.77 4.27 28.08
C SER A 59 -9.19 2.88 27.62
N LYS A 60 -9.05 1.86 28.48
CA LYS A 60 -9.56 0.51 28.19
C LYS A 60 -11.09 0.43 28.29
N SER A 61 -11.71 1.29 29.08
CA SER A 61 -13.17 1.42 29.21
C SER A 61 -13.80 2.18 28.05
N HIS A 62 -13.09 3.18 27.49
CA HIS A 62 -13.61 4.02 26.39
C HIS A 62 -12.65 4.15 25.19
N PRO A 63 -12.18 3.03 24.61
CA PRO A 63 -11.13 3.06 23.58
C PRO A 63 -11.59 3.62 22.23
N ALA A 64 -12.90 3.62 21.93
CA ALA A 64 -13.47 4.14 20.67
C ALA A 64 -13.16 5.63 20.42
N GLU A 65 -12.76 6.37 21.46
CA GLU A 65 -12.32 7.76 21.35
C GLU A 65 -10.85 7.90 20.99
N PHE A 66 -10.05 6.84 21.06
CA PHE A 66 -8.62 6.87 20.77
C PHE A 66 -8.33 6.56 19.30
N THR A 67 -7.55 7.44 18.68
CA THR A 67 -7.18 7.34 17.27
C THR A 67 -5.69 7.55 17.07
N VAL A 68 -5.14 6.81 16.11
CA VAL A 68 -3.77 6.96 15.62
C VAL A 68 -3.83 7.48 14.20
N THR A 69 -3.26 8.65 13.98
CA THR A 69 -3.15 9.28 12.66
C THR A 69 -1.75 9.07 12.11
N LEU A 70 -1.67 8.58 10.87
CA LEU A 70 -0.44 8.54 10.09
C LEU A 70 -0.51 9.64 9.04
N GLU A 71 0.54 10.46 8.99
CA GLU A 71 0.76 11.42 7.92
C GLU A 71 1.95 10.97 7.06
N ALA A 72 1.74 10.92 5.76
CA ALA A 72 2.70 10.45 4.78
C ALA A 72 3.09 11.55 3.80
N LYS A 73 4.41 11.66 3.58
CA LYS A 73 5.02 12.48 2.52
C LYS A 73 6.12 11.68 1.83
N VAL A 74 6.36 11.90 0.56
CA VAL A 74 7.46 11.23 -0.17
C VAL A 74 8.73 12.08 -0.10
N ASP A 75 9.86 11.44 0.20
CA ASP A 75 11.19 12.05 0.14
C ASP A 75 11.68 12.14 -1.32
N ALA A 76 10.95 12.91 -2.10
CA ALA A 76 11.20 13.14 -3.52
C ALA A 76 10.64 14.51 -3.93
N PRO A 77 11.14 15.11 -5.02
CA PRO A 77 10.68 16.43 -5.50
C PRO A 77 9.29 16.38 -6.14
N LYS A 78 8.78 15.18 -6.47
CA LYS A 78 7.48 14.96 -7.12
C LYS A 78 6.65 13.96 -6.32
N PRO A 79 5.32 14.04 -6.40
CA PRO A 79 4.45 13.04 -5.77
C PRO A 79 4.66 11.65 -6.40
N ILE A 80 4.21 10.65 -5.66
CA ILE A 80 4.03 9.29 -6.17
C ILE A 80 2.58 8.86 -5.97
N THR A 81 2.09 8.00 -6.85
CA THR A 81 0.81 7.33 -6.68
C THR A 81 1.09 5.88 -6.28
N ILE A 82 0.42 5.39 -5.25
CA ILE A 82 0.62 4.04 -4.73
C ILE A 82 -0.69 3.27 -4.68
N ASP A 83 -0.58 1.94 -4.69
CA ASP A 83 -1.62 1.06 -4.17
C ASP A 83 -1.36 0.84 -2.67
N SER A 84 -2.19 1.42 -1.82
CA SER A 84 -2.07 1.37 -0.36
C SER A 84 -2.62 0.09 0.25
N TRP A 85 -3.25 -0.79 -0.53
CA TRP A 85 -3.77 -2.06 0.00
C TRP A 85 -2.64 -2.90 0.63
N ARG A 86 -2.89 -3.44 1.82
CA ARG A 86 -1.89 -4.15 2.66
C ARG A 86 -0.66 -3.31 3.04
N THR A 87 -0.83 -2.00 3.15
CA THR A 87 0.17 -1.08 3.72
C THR A 87 -0.39 -0.38 4.95
N VAL A 88 0.46 0.25 5.77
CA VAL A 88 -0.02 1.07 6.91
C VAL A 88 -0.82 2.31 6.48
N LEU A 89 -0.79 2.64 5.19
CA LEU A 89 -1.52 3.73 4.55
C LEU A 89 -2.86 3.30 3.94
N ASP A 90 -3.26 2.04 4.13
CA ASP A 90 -4.66 1.66 3.91
C ASP A 90 -5.54 2.38 4.94
N SER A 91 -6.65 2.96 4.51
CA SER A 91 -7.62 3.58 5.42
C SER A 91 -8.54 2.56 6.10
N GLY A 92 -8.47 1.29 5.70
CA GLY A 92 -9.10 0.17 6.42
C GLY A 92 -8.35 -0.24 7.69
N HIS A 93 -8.93 -1.20 8.42
CA HIS A 93 -8.39 -1.69 9.70
C HIS A 93 -7.13 -2.57 9.58
N LEU A 94 -6.68 -2.90 8.36
CA LEU A 94 -5.59 -3.85 8.12
C LEU A 94 -4.29 -3.45 8.85
N ALA A 95 -3.99 -2.16 9.00
CA ALA A 95 -2.79 -1.71 9.70
C ALA A 95 -2.78 -2.12 11.20
N LEU A 96 -3.95 -2.23 11.82
CA LEU A 96 -4.11 -2.67 13.20
C LEU A 96 -4.13 -4.20 13.35
N ASP A 97 -4.50 -4.92 12.28
CA ASP A 97 -4.75 -6.36 12.25
C ASP A 97 -3.59 -7.19 11.66
N TYR A 98 -2.68 -6.59 10.90
CA TYR A 98 -1.59 -7.30 10.18
C TYR A 98 -0.19 -6.95 10.67
N GLU A 99 -0.07 -6.56 11.94
CA GLU A 99 1.18 -5.99 12.48
C GLU A 99 1.65 -4.81 11.62
N GLY A 100 0.72 -3.99 11.12
CA GLY A 100 1.10 -2.78 10.40
C GLY A 100 1.67 -1.72 11.34
N LEU A 101 1.06 -1.61 12.52
CA LEU A 101 1.56 -0.82 13.64
C LEU A 101 2.07 -1.74 14.74
N THR A 102 3.17 -1.32 15.37
CA THR A 102 3.72 -1.96 16.57
C THR A 102 3.59 -1.02 17.76
N PHE A 103 3.49 -1.58 18.95
CA PHE A 103 3.37 -0.81 20.18
C PHE A 103 4.37 -1.35 21.18
N LYS A 104 5.43 -0.59 21.43
CA LYS A 104 6.51 -1.00 22.32
C LYS A 104 6.32 -0.36 23.69
N ASP A 105 6.19 -1.18 24.73
CA ASP A 105 6.18 -0.69 26.10
C ASP A 105 7.54 -0.02 26.41
N CYS A 106 7.49 1.24 26.83
CA CYS A 106 8.67 2.04 27.13
C CYS A 106 9.41 1.57 28.39
N GLY A 107 8.71 0.92 29.33
CA GLY A 107 9.30 0.41 30.58
C GLY A 107 10.01 -0.92 30.38
N THR A 108 9.36 -1.87 29.73
CA THR A 108 9.90 -3.23 29.54
C THR A 108 10.65 -3.42 28.22
N GLY A 109 10.41 -2.57 27.23
CA GLY A 109 10.92 -2.70 25.87
C GLY A 109 10.25 -3.81 25.04
N GLN A 110 9.24 -4.49 25.58
CA GLN A 110 8.50 -5.55 24.89
C GLN A 110 7.39 -4.97 24.02
N PHE A 111 6.96 -5.72 23.01
CA PHE A 111 5.81 -5.34 22.19
C PHE A 111 4.51 -5.81 22.83
N ALA A 112 3.48 -4.96 22.82
CA ALA A 112 2.14 -5.34 23.21
C ALA A 112 1.63 -6.47 22.28
N PRO A 113 1.06 -7.57 22.81
CA PRO A 113 0.44 -8.58 21.99
C PRO A 113 -0.74 -7.99 21.20
N ARG A 114 -0.92 -8.46 19.97
CA ARG A 114 -1.95 -7.97 19.05
C ARG A 114 -2.68 -9.16 18.42
N ILE A 115 -3.95 -8.95 18.11
CA ILE A 115 -4.73 -9.86 17.28
C ILE A 115 -4.20 -9.75 15.86
N VAL A 116 -3.89 -10.89 15.25
CA VAL A 116 -3.55 -10.93 13.83
C VAL A 116 -4.72 -11.55 13.08
N ILE A 117 -5.42 -10.75 12.27
CA ILE A 117 -6.51 -11.23 11.43
C ILE A 117 -6.04 -11.22 9.98
N ASP A 118 -5.86 -12.41 9.40
CA ASP A 118 -5.58 -12.52 7.96
C ASP A 118 -6.88 -12.42 7.16
N VAL A 119 -7.26 -11.21 6.75
CA VAL A 119 -8.31 -10.94 5.77
C VAL A 119 -7.87 -11.24 4.33
N PHE A 120 -8.34 -12.36 3.78
CA PHE A 120 -8.19 -12.72 2.36
C PHE A 120 -9.17 -11.95 1.45
N ALA A 121 -9.15 -10.63 1.48
CA ALA A 121 -9.87 -9.81 0.50
C ALA A 121 -8.96 -9.52 -0.69
N ILE A 122 -9.12 -10.25 -1.79
CA ILE A 122 -8.37 -9.97 -3.03
C ILE A 122 -9.02 -8.75 -3.70
N PRO A 123 -8.36 -7.58 -3.76
CA PRO A 123 -8.96 -6.45 -4.43
C PRO A 123 -8.89 -6.67 -5.95
N SER A 124 -9.75 -5.98 -6.69
CA SER A 124 -9.86 -6.14 -8.15
C SER A 124 -8.50 -6.16 -8.86
N ALA A 125 -8.33 -7.07 -9.83
CA ALA A 125 -7.15 -7.10 -10.69
C ALA A 125 -7.00 -5.82 -11.53
N VAL A 126 -8.09 -5.08 -11.70
CA VAL A 126 -8.15 -3.79 -12.38
C VAL A 126 -8.24 -2.67 -11.36
N ILE A 127 -7.35 -1.70 -11.47
CA ILE A 127 -7.33 -0.48 -10.64
C ILE A 127 -7.65 0.75 -11.48
N SER A 128 -8.18 1.76 -10.81
CA SER A 128 -8.66 3.01 -11.41
C SER A 128 -8.45 4.16 -10.43
N ALA A 129 -8.47 5.40 -10.94
CA ALA A 129 -8.29 6.60 -10.13
C ALA A 129 -9.41 6.83 -9.10
N ASP A 130 -10.56 6.17 -9.17
CA ASP A 130 -11.61 6.25 -8.14
C ASP A 130 -11.44 5.20 -7.04
N SER A 131 -10.53 4.24 -7.20
CA SER A 131 -10.25 3.23 -6.16
C SER A 131 -9.76 3.88 -4.87
N LYS A 132 -10.36 3.48 -3.75
CA LYS A 132 -9.96 3.92 -2.40
C LYS A 132 -8.55 3.50 -2.01
N TYR A 133 -8.02 2.44 -2.64
CA TYR A 133 -6.65 1.96 -2.40
C TYR A 133 -5.61 2.68 -3.25
N ILE A 134 -6.04 3.47 -4.24
CA ILE A 134 -5.11 4.25 -5.07
C ILE A 134 -4.98 5.64 -4.45
N VAL A 135 -3.81 5.93 -3.89
CA VAL A 135 -3.57 7.16 -3.14
C VAL A 135 -2.35 7.89 -3.67
N GLU A 136 -2.42 9.22 -3.62
CA GLU A 136 -1.31 10.09 -3.97
C GLU A 136 -0.57 10.48 -2.70
N ILE A 137 0.74 10.23 -2.67
CA ILE A 137 1.63 10.67 -1.60
C ILE A 137 2.34 11.94 -2.08
N PRO A 138 2.06 13.10 -1.44
CA PRO A 138 2.62 14.37 -1.85
C PRO A 138 4.11 14.48 -1.51
N PRO A 139 4.88 15.31 -2.23
CA PRO A 139 6.30 15.53 -1.94
C PRO A 139 6.49 16.13 -0.54
N ARG A 140 7.68 15.95 0.04
CA ARG A 140 8.04 16.47 1.37
C ARG A 140 7.76 17.98 1.53
N THR A 141 8.05 18.73 0.48
CA THR A 141 7.83 20.19 0.38
C THR A 141 6.38 20.58 0.17
N GLY A 142 5.47 19.63 -0.07
CA GLY A 142 4.04 19.88 -0.21
C GLY A 142 3.41 20.36 1.09
N GLU A 143 2.41 21.25 0.98
CA GLU A 143 1.74 21.85 2.13
C GLU A 143 0.96 20.83 2.94
N LYS A 144 0.26 19.91 2.28
CA LYS A 144 -0.60 18.90 2.91
C LYS A 144 0.03 17.51 2.78
N ALA A 145 0.06 16.74 3.87
CA ALA A 145 0.41 15.33 3.84
C ALA A 145 -0.80 14.47 3.44
N TYR A 146 -0.55 13.28 2.88
CA TYR A 146 -1.58 12.25 2.84
C TYR A 146 -1.81 11.74 4.26
N SER A 147 -3.06 11.56 4.69
CA SER A 147 -3.37 11.20 6.08
C SER A 147 -4.37 10.06 6.16
N VAL A 148 -4.10 9.09 7.03
CA VAL A 148 -5.03 8.03 7.43
C VAL A 148 -5.20 8.03 8.93
N VAL A 149 -6.41 7.72 9.38
CA VAL A 149 -6.78 7.69 10.80
C VAL A 149 -7.29 6.30 11.13
N HIS A 150 -6.61 5.65 12.07
CA HIS A 150 -6.98 4.35 12.61
C HIS A 150 -7.66 4.53 13.96
N LYS A 151 -8.89 4.04 14.09
CA LYS A 151 -9.66 4.09 15.33
C LYS A 151 -9.48 2.78 16.10
N PHE A 152 -9.23 2.88 17.40
CA PHE A 152 -9.16 1.72 18.27
C PHE A 152 -10.56 1.42 18.76
N ASN A 153 -11.06 0.22 18.52
CA ASN A 153 -12.36 -0.18 19.02
C ASN A 153 -12.18 -1.09 20.23
N GLY A 154 -12.94 -0.80 21.29
CA GLY A 154 -13.00 -1.65 22.49
C GLY A 154 -13.93 -2.83 22.35
N GLU A 155 -14.76 -2.80 21.31
CA GLU A 155 -15.63 -3.91 20.94
C GLU A 155 -14.79 -5.17 20.76
N SER A 156 -15.28 -6.27 21.34
CA SER A 156 -14.69 -7.58 21.12
C SER A 156 -14.76 -7.91 19.64
N LEU A 157 -13.84 -8.75 19.14
CA LEU A 157 -13.94 -9.31 17.80
C LEU A 157 -15.30 -9.99 17.58
N ALA A 158 -15.87 -10.59 18.63
CA ALA A 158 -17.19 -11.19 18.59
C ALA A 158 -18.31 -10.16 18.33
N ASP A 159 -18.12 -8.91 18.74
CA ASP A 159 -19.08 -7.82 18.51
C ASP A 159 -18.85 -7.18 17.12
N LYS A 160 -17.58 -7.00 16.72
CA LYS A 160 -17.20 -6.49 15.39
C LYS A 160 -17.64 -7.42 14.28
N VAL A 161 -17.43 -8.70 14.51
CA VAL A 161 -17.91 -9.76 13.66
C VAL A 161 -19.13 -10.34 14.34
N ARG A 162 -20.26 -9.63 14.23
CA ARG A 162 -21.59 -10.28 14.19
C ARG A 162 -21.62 -11.23 12.99
N LEU A 163 -20.79 -12.27 13.04
CA LEU A 163 -21.11 -13.53 12.41
C LEU A 163 -22.43 -13.90 13.05
N ASP A 164 -23.50 -13.98 12.25
CA ASP A 164 -24.72 -14.57 12.76
C ASP A 164 -24.37 -15.95 13.36
N ASP A 165 -25.13 -16.37 14.37
CA ASP A 165 -24.89 -17.66 15.04
C ASP A 165 -24.82 -18.82 14.03
N GLU A 166 -25.44 -18.65 12.86
CA GLU A 166 -25.40 -19.58 11.75
C GLU A 166 -24.04 -19.64 11.03
N MET A 167 -23.34 -18.52 10.85
CA MET A 167 -22.04 -18.45 10.21
C MET A 167 -20.93 -18.89 11.17
N MET A 168 -21.07 -18.63 12.48
CA MET A 168 -20.20 -19.27 13.50
C MET A 168 -20.38 -20.78 13.52
N ARG A 169 -21.62 -21.27 13.53
CA ARG A 169 -21.92 -22.71 13.45
C ARG A 169 -21.34 -23.35 12.18
N LYS A 170 -21.43 -22.65 11.03
CA LYS A 170 -20.83 -23.13 9.77
C LYS A 170 -19.30 -23.14 9.81
N LEU A 171 -18.68 -22.18 10.49
CA LEU A 171 -17.22 -22.14 10.65
C LEU A 171 -16.73 -23.28 11.55
N GLU A 172 -17.43 -23.55 12.66
CA GLU A 172 -17.17 -24.69 13.54
C GLU A 172 -17.38 -26.03 12.81
N GLU A 173 -18.47 -26.15 12.04
CA GLU A 173 -18.74 -27.33 11.21
C GLU A 173 -17.63 -27.55 10.17
N ALA A 174 -17.17 -26.49 9.51
CA ALA A 174 -16.06 -26.57 8.55
C ALA A 174 -14.72 -26.91 9.22
N ALA A 175 -14.44 -26.38 10.40
CA ALA A 175 -13.25 -26.70 11.17
C ALA A 175 -13.24 -28.16 11.64
N GLU A 176 -14.40 -28.69 12.05
CA GLU A 176 -14.55 -30.09 12.43
C GLU A 176 -14.41 -31.03 11.22
N GLU A 177 -14.94 -30.67 10.06
CA GLU A 177 -14.74 -31.44 8.82
C GLU A 177 -13.26 -31.43 8.37
N LEU A 178 -12.55 -30.30 8.54
CA LEU A 178 -11.11 -30.25 8.34
C LEU A 178 -10.36 -31.14 9.33
N ARG A 179 -10.76 -31.17 10.61
CA ARG A 179 -10.17 -32.04 11.63
C ARG A 179 -10.36 -33.52 11.29
N LYS A 180 -11.57 -33.91 10.86
CA LYS A 180 -11.86 -35.28 10.39
C LYS A 180 -11.04 -35.65 9.14
N MET A 181 -10.89 -34.71 8.20
CA MET A 181 -10.03 -34.92 7.03
C MET A 181 -8.56 -35.09 7.44
N GLU A 182 -8.03 -34.23 8.32
CA GLU A 182 -6.67 -34.34 8.85
C GLU A 182 -6.46 -35.66 9.61
N GLU A 183 -7.43 -36.13 10.41
CA GLU A 183 -7.37 -37.44 11.07
C GLU A 183 -7.38 -38.61 10.07
N SER A 184 -8.17 -38.52 8.99
CA SER A 184 -8.19 -39.53 7.92
C SER A 184 -6.87 -39.59 7.12
N LEU A 185 -6.21 -38.44 6.95
CA LEU A 185 -4.92 -38.31 6.26
C LEU A 185 -3.73 -38.66 7.18
N GLY A 186 -3.82 -38.34 8.47
CA GLY A 186 -2.83 -38.67 9.50
C GLY A 186 -2.70 -40.18 9.72
N ALA A 187 -3.81 -40.92 9.57
CA ALA A 187 -3.81 -42.38 9.58
C ALA A 187 -2.98 -43.01 8.43
N CYS A 188 -2.72 -42.27 7.35
CA CYS A 188 -1.96 -42.75 6.19
C CYS A 188 -0.47 -42.39 6.20
N THR A 189 -0.02 -41.46 7.05
CA THR A 189 1.34 -40.89 6.94
C THR A 189 2.20 -40.99 8.20
N GLY A 190 1.65 -41.36 9.37
CA GLY A 190 2.43 -41.54 10.60
C GLY A 190 3.15 -40.27 11.08
N VAL A 191 2.85 -39.11 10.49
CA VAL A 191 3.37 -37.81 10.91
C VAL A 191 2.42 -37.30 12.00
N LYS A 192 2.80 -37.51 13.26
CA LYS A 192 2.19 -36.73 14.36
C LYS A 192 2.51 -35.27 14.09
N SER A 193 1.50 -34.46 13.79
CA SER A 193 1.68 -33.01 13.80
C SER A 193 2.00 -32.61 15.23
N GLU A 194 3.23 -32.15 15.48
CA GLU A 194 3.56 -31.37 16.66
C GLU A 194 2.89 -29.98 16.54
N ARG A 195 1.57 -29.92 16.33
CA ARG A 195 0.77 -28.76 16.71
C ARG A 195 0.53 -28.88 18.22
N ASP A 196 1.63 -28.79 18.94
CA ASP A 196 1.60 -28.59 20.38
C ASP A 196 0.89 -27.26 20.64
N GLU A 197 -0.08 -27.32 21.53
CA GLU A 197 -1.12 -26.31 21.76
C GLU A 197 -0.52 -25.01 22.30
N ARG A 198 -0.02 -24.17 21.40
CA ARG A 198 0.09 -22.74 21.68
C ARG A 198 -1.11 -22.04 21.06
N VAL A 199 -2.28 -22.26 21.65
CA VAL A 199 -3.38 -21.32 21.53
C VAL A 199 -2.94 -20.07 22.29
N GLU A 200 -2.09 -19.25 21.67
CA GLU A 200 -1.88 -17.87 22.12
C GLU A 200 -3.27 -17.25 22.07
N ARG A 201 -3.87 -17.03 23.25
CA ARG A 201 -5.12 -16.29 23.36
C ARG A 201 -4.81 -14.89 22.86
N TYR A 202 -5.13 -14.65 21.59
CA TYR A 202 -5.14 -13.31 21.06
C TYR A 202 -6.09 -12.47 21.92
N PRO A 203 -5.74 -11.20 22.17
CA PRO A 203 -6.64 -10.32 22.90
C PRO A 203 -8.02 -10.31 22.23
N GLU A 204 -9.10 -10.09 22.98
CA GLU A 204 -10.45 -10.13 22.38
C GLU A 204 -10.79 -8.80 21.67
N SER A 205 -10.03 -7.74 21.91
CA SER A 205 -10.24 -6.41 21.33
C SER A 205 -8.94 -5.74 20.92
N ASP A 206 -9.03 -4.62 20.18
CA ASP A 206 -7.85 -3.84 19.75
C ASP A 206 -7.04 -3.30 20.92
N VAL A 207 -7.59 -3.33 22.14
CA VAL A 207 -6.93 -2.83 23.35
C VAL A 207 -6.57 -3.90 24.36
N GLY A 208 -6.96 -5.16 24.11
CA GLY A 208 -6.78 -6.24 25.08
C GLY A 208 -5.31 -6.51 25.44
N GLY A 209 -4.39 -6.27 24.50
CA GLY A 209 -2.95 -6.47 24.70
C GLY A 209 -2.23 -5.35 25.44
N PHE A 210 -2.88 -4.25 25.77
CA PHE A 210 -2.26 -3.14 26.50
C PHE A 210 -2.44 -3.30 28.01
N GLU A 211 -1.36 -3.09 28.76
CA GLU A 211 -1.39 -3.09 30.23
C GLU A 211 -1.66 -1.68 30.79
N VAL A 212 -2.59 -1.57 31.74
CA VAL A 212 -2.94 -0.31 32.42
C VAL A 212 -1.75 0.22 33.21
N GLY A 213 -1.55 1.54 33.18
CA GLY A 213 -0.42 2.24 33.80
C GLY A 213 0.88 2.19 32.99
N CYS A 214 0.89 1.51 31.84
CA CYS A 214 2.06 1.45 30.98
C CYS A 214 2.01 2.53 29.88
N THR A 215 3.19 2.94 29.40
CA THR A 215 3.34 3.88 28.27
C THR A 215 3.88 3.14 27.05
N TYR A 216 3.21 3.28 25.91
CA TYR A 216 3.58 2.62 24.67
C TYR A 216 4.06 3.64 23.63
N GLU A 217 5.11 3.29 22.89
CA GLU A 217 5.60 4.00 21.71
C GLU A 217 5.12 3.29 20.43
N ILE A 218 4.59 4.07 19.48
CA ILE A 218 4.02 3.55 18.24
C ILE A 218 5.10 3.43 17.17
N GLY A 219 5.27 2.23 16.61
CA GLY A 219 6.19 1.95 15.51
C GLY A 219 5.47 1.48 14.25
N LEU A 220 6.24 1.38 13.17
CA LEU A 220 5.83 0.68 11.95
C LEU A 220 6.22 -0.79 12.09
N GLY A 221 5.30 -1.70 11.79
CA GLY A 221 5.62 -3.12 11.72
C GLY A 221 6.16 -3.51 10.35
N SER A 222 7.09 -4.45 10.35
CA SER A 222 7.89 -4.82 9.19
C SER A 222 7.08 -5.39 8.02
N LYS A 223 5.90 -5.96 8.30
CA LYS A 223 5.03 -6.58 7.29
C LYS A 223 4.35 -5.57 6.35
N MET A 224 4.10 -4.34 6.82
CA MET A 224 3.34 -3.34 6.07
C MET A 224 4.08 -2.01 5.88
N ALA A 225 5.36 -1.94 6.30
CA ALA A 225 6.23 -0.76 6.16
C ALA A 225 6.86 -0.61 4.77
N SER A 226 6.25 -1.19 3.73
CA SER A 226 6.72 -1.06 2.35
C SER A 226 5.57 -1.13 1.34
N VAL A 227 5.81 -0.60 0.14
CA VAL A 227 4.86 -0.60 -0.98
C VAL A 227 5.49 -1.29 -2.19
N GLY A 228 4.85 -2.37 -2.66
CA GLY A 228 5.27 -3.07 -3.87
C GLY A 228 4.69 -2.52 -5.17
N SER A 229 3.61 -1.74 -5.11
CA SER A 229 2.87 -1.25 -6.27
C SER A 229 2.75 0.27 -6.26
N TRP A 230 3.48 0.95 -7.14
CA TRP A 230 3.59 2.40 -7.14
C TRP A 230 3.92 2.98 -8.52
N ARG A 231 3.79 4.30 -8.71
CA ARG A 231 4.15 5.04 -9.92
C ARG A 231 4.61 6.45 -9.57
N TRP A 232 5.47 7.02 -10.41
CA TRP A 232 5.81 8.44 -10.34
C TRP A 232 4.68 9.31 -10.86
N GLY A 233 4.45 10.43 -10.19
CA GLY A 233 3.46 11.42 -10.57
C GLY A 233 2.23 11.37 -9.68
N SER A 234 1.45 12.44 -9.81
CA SER A 234 0.12 12.60 -9.22
C SER A 234 -0.84 11.57 -9.79
N LYS A 235 -1.95 11.38 -9.09
CA LYS A 235 -2.99 10.44 -9.49
C LYS A 235 -3.57 10.78 -10.87
N VAL A 236 -3.66 12.08 -11.19
CA VAL A 236 -4.12 12.59 -12.50
C VAL A 236 -3.09 12.36 -13.61
N GLU A 237 -1.79 12.42 -13.31
CA GLU A 237 -0.76 12.11 -14.30
C GLU A 237 -0.66 10.61 -14.58
N VAL A 238 -0.85 9.78 -13.55
CA VAL A 238 -0.72 8.33 -13.64
C VAL A 238 -1.92 7.67 -14.31
N PHE A 239 -3.13 8.14 -14.04
CA PHE A 239 -4.35 7.69 -14.70
C PHE A 239 -4.83 8.78 -15.65
N LYS A 240 -4.68 8.57 -16.96
CA LYS A 240 -5.39 9.42 -17.92
C LYS A 240 -6.89 9.26 -17.66
N GLU A 241 -7.68 10.30 -17.94
CA GLU A 241 -9.11 10.32 -17.61
C GLU A 241 -9.84 9.05 -18.10
N GLY A 242 -10.47 8.32 -17.16
CA GLY A 242 -11.19 7.07 -17.43
C GLY A 242 -10.33 5.82 -17.63
N GLU A 243 -9.00 5.92 -17.52
CA GLU A 243 -8.09 4.81 -17.73
C GLU A 243 -8.15 3.81 -16.57
N LYS A 244 -8.29 2.54 -16.93
CA LYS A 244 -8.18 1.39 -16.05
C LYS A 244 -6.86 0.70 -16.35
N GLN A 245 -6.12 0.34 -15.30
CA GLN A 245 -4.81 -0.31 -15.45
C GLN A 245 -4.82 -1.66 -14.75
N ASN A 246 -3.99 -2.58 -15.25
CA ASN A 246 -3.81 -3.87 -14.59
C ASN A 246 -2.91 -3.68 -13.36
N ARG A 247 -3.38 -4.14 -12.19
CA ARG A 247 -2.64 -4.04 -10.94
C ARG A 247 -1.29 -4.75 -10.98
N GLU A 248 -1.18 -5.87 -11.70
CA GLU A 248 0.08 -6.60 -11.81
C GLU A 248 1.16 -5.78 -12.54
N GLU A 249 0.78 -4.87 -13.44
CA GLU A 249 1.74 -3.98 -14.10
C GLU A 249 2.34 -2.96 -13.13
N TRP A 250 1.64 -2.64 -12.05
CA TRP A 250 2.12 -1.72 -11.01
C TRP A 250 3.16 -2.33 -10.09
N ARG A 251 3.27 -3.67 -10.04
CA ARG A 251 4.25 -4.33 -9.18
C ARG A 251 5.66 -3.99 -9.63
N HIS A 252 6.41 -3.39 -8.71
CA HIS A 252 7.82 -3.11 -8.88
C HIS A 252 8.66 -4.16 -8.15
N ARG A 253 9.84 -4.45 -8.69
CA ARG A 253 10.88 -5.19 -7.94
C ARG A 253 11.47 -4.35 -6.81
N ASP A 254 11.57 -3.04 -7.04
CA ASP A 254 12.12 -2.08 -6.09
C ASP A 254 10.97 -1.57 -5.21
N LEU A 255 10.98 -1.97 -3.92
CA LEU A 255 9.97 -1.58 -2.94
C LEU A 255 10.19 -0.14 -2.50
N VAL A 256 9.10 0.61 -2.31
CA VAL A 256 9.14 1.91 -1.64
C VAL A 256 9.07 1.65 -0.14
N GLU A 257 10.15 1.98 0.57
CA GLU A 257 10.22 1.84 2.02
C GLU A 257 9.48 2.98 2.72
N MET A 258 8.72 2.64 3.76
CA MET A 258 8.15 3.61 4.68
C MET A 258 9.04 3.75 5.90
N VAL A 259 9.40 4.98 6.23
CA VAL A 259 10.34 5.27 7.31
C VAL A 259 9.70 6.24 8.29
N LEU A 260 9.77 5.88 9.56
CA LEU A 260 9.26 6.68 10.65
C LEU A 260 10.13 7.93 10.84
N GLU A 261 9.55 9.11 10.58
CA GLU A 261 10.17 10.42 10.83
C GLU A 261 9.82 10.91 12.23
N ARG A 262 8.58 10.70 12.67
CA ARG A 262 8.09 11.04 14.01
C ARG A 262 7.19 9.95 14.54
N THR A 263 7.37 9.60 15.81
CA THR A 263 6.53 8.66 16.56
C THR A 263 5.66 9.38 17.58
N ALA A 264 4.63 8.71 18.07
CA ALA A 264 3.80 9.14 19.18
C ALA A 264 3.88 8.13 20.33
N ARG A 265 3.57 8.60 21.53
CA ARG A 265 3.46 7.80 22.73
C ARG A 265 2.12 8.05 23.40
N PHE A 266 1.62 7.03 24.09
CA PHE A 266 0.42 7.16 24.92
C PHE A 266 0.51 6.29 26.17
N GLU A 267 -0.15 6.74 27.23
CA GLU A 267 -0.35 5.99 28.47
C GLU A 267 -1.68 5.22 28.42
N VAL A 268 -1.72 4.02 28.99
CA VAL A 268 -2.94 3.22 29.07
C VAL A 268 -3.58 3.46 30.44
N VAL A 269 -4.83 3.89 30.43
CA VAL A 269 -5.64 4.15 31.62
C VAL A 269 -6.87 3.24 31.64
N GLU A 270 -7.50 3.11 32.80
CA GLU A 270 -8.79 2.40 32.92
C GLU A 270 -9.87 3.04 32.03
#